data_AF-A0A2S4XWI3-F1
#
_entry.id   AF-A0A2S4XWI3-F1
#
_cell.length_a   1.000
_cell.length_b   1.000
_cell.length_c   1.000
_cell.angle_alpha   90.00
_cell.angle_beta   90.00
_cell.angle_gamma   90.00
#
_symmetry.space_group_name_H-M   'P 1'
#
loop_
_entity.id
_entity.type
_entity.pdbx_description
1 polymer ?
#
loop_
_entity_poly.entity_id
_entity_poly.type
_entity_poly.pdbx_seq_one_letter_code
_entity_poly.pdbx_strand_id
1 'polypeptide(L)'
;MAGRFSYRSDRPFEVRVAFVSQGRTVATWVFARELLLAGLRGPAGEGNVRMRPFRDSVGLRRVHIELRAPGSECALTAEATDLAAWVRATSEVVPPGQEGRHLDLDAHLARLFAERN
;
A
#
# COMPACT_ATOMS: atom_id res chain seq x y z
N MET A 1 8.79 -15.92 -1.64
CA MET A 1 7.52 -15.20 -1.78
C MET A 1 7.82 -13.83 -2.39
N ALA A 2 7.02 -13.38 -3.35
CA ALA A 2 7.18 -12.07 -3.99
C ALA A 2 5.95 -11.20 -3.71
N GLY A 3 6.13 -9.87 -3.63
CA GLY A 3 5.02 -8.93 -3.57
C GLY A 3 4.81 -8.24 -4.92
N ARG A 4 3.57 -8.22 -5.39
CA ARG A 4 3.17 -7.46 -6.58
C ARG A 4 2.26 -6.32 -6.15
N PHE A 5 2.76 -5.11 -6.26
CA PHE A 5 2.04 -3.89 -5.92
C PHE A 5 1.20 -3.40 -7.11
N SER A 6 0.04 -2.85 -6.80
CA SER A 6 -0.87 -2.26 -7.78
C SER A 6 -1.58 -1.05 -7.17
N TYR A 7 -1.83 -0.06 -8.02
CA TYR A 7 -2.44 1.22 -7.67
C TYR A 7 -3.51 1.55 -8.70
N ARG A 8 -4.60 2.17 -8.27
CA ARG A 8 -5.69 2.63 -9.13
C ARG A 8 -6.07 4.04 -8.74
N SER A 9 -6.20 4.93 -9.73
CA SER A 9 -6.58 6.33 -9.50
C SER A 9 -7.99 6.48 -8.94
N ASP A 10 -8.91 5.55 -9.23
CA ASP A 10 -10.29 5.56 -8.71
C ASP A 10 -10.42 5.04 -7.27
N ARG A 11 -9.32 4.53 -6.69
CA ARG A 11 -9.15 4.23 -5.26
C ARG A 11 -7.87 4.90 -4.78
N PRO A 12 -7.81 6.25 -4.79
CA PRO A 12 -6.55 6.98 -4.77
C PRO A 12 -5.77 6.86 -3.47
N PHE A 13 -6.43 6.46 -2.38
CA PHE A 13 -5.83 6.20 -1.08
C PHE A 13 -5.35 4.75 -0.89
N GLU A 14 -5.75 3.83 -1.76
CA GLU A 14 -5.49 2.40 -1.60
C GLU A 14 -4.25 1.94 -2.37
N VAL A 15 -3.42 1.15 -1.71
CA VAL A 15 -2.41 0.33 -2.37
C VAL A 15 -2.75 -1.13 -2.13
N ARG A 16 -2.76 -1.91 -3.20
CA ARG A 16 -2.97 -3.36 -3.14
C ARG A 16 -1.66 -4.09 -3.37
N VAL A 17 -1.34 -5.03 -2.48
CA VAL A 17 -0.21 -5.96 -2.64
C VAL A 17 -0.70 -7.40 -2.69
N ALA A 18 -0.38 -8.10 -3.77
CA ALA A 18 -0.58 -9.54 -3.88
C ALA A 18 0.71 -10.26 -3.49
N PHE A 19 0.62 -11.14 -2.48
CA PHE A 19 1.70 -12.04 -2.10
C PHE A 19 1.63 -13.29 -2.98
N VAL A 20 2.70 -13.52 -3.75
CA VAL A 20 2.79 -14.60 -4.73
C VAL A 20 3.82 -15.63 -4.26
N SER A 21 3.41 -16.90 -4.23
CA SER A 21 4.27 -18.04 -3.94
C SER A 21 4.02 -19.12 -5.00
N GLN A 22 5.09 -19.67 -5.59
CA GLN A 22 5.02 -20.70 -6.63
C GLN A 22 4.03 -20.34 -7.77
N GLY A 23 4.05 -19.08 -8.22
CA GLY A 23 3.19 -18.58 -9.28
C GLY A 23 1.72 -18.31 -8.89
N ARG A 24 1.31 -18.61 -7.66
CA ARG A 24 -0.07 -18.41 -7.16
C ARG A 24 -0.13 -17.28 -6.15
N THR A 25 -1.19 -16.49 -6.21
CA THR A 25 -1.49 -15.49 -5.16
C THR A 25 -1.98 -16.23 -3.92
N VAL A 26 -1.26 -16.09 -2.81
CA VAL A 26 -1.59 -16.73 -1.53
C VAL A 26 -2.33 -15.80 -0.57
N ALA A 27 -2.12 -14.49 -0.71
CA ALA A 27 -2.85 -13.47 0.03
C ALA A 27 -2.89 -12.18 -0.78
N THR A 28 -3.94 -11.38 -0.60
CA THR A 28 -3.95 -10.01 -1.08
C THR A 28 -4.35 -9.07 0.03
N TRP A 29 -3.60 -8.00 0.16
CA TRP A 29 -3.83 -6.96 1.15
C TRP A 29 -4.06 -5.62 0.47
N VAL A 30 -4.86 -4.79 1.13
CA VAL A 30 -5.07 -3.39 0.78
C VAL A 30 -4.75 -2.56 2.01
N PHE A 31 -4.03 -1.47 1.84
CA PHE A 31 -3.69 -0.53 2.91
C PHE A 31 -3.44 0.87 2.36
N ALA A 32 -3.30 1.86 3.24
CA ALA A 32 -3.15 3.26 2.85
C ALA A 32 -1.85 3.52 2.07
N ARG A 33 -1.96 4.22 0.94
CA ARG A 33 -0.83 4.70 0.13
C ARG A 33 0.17 5.50 0.96
N GLU A 34 -0.34 6.29 1.90
CA GLU A 34 0.47 7.11 2.81
C GLU A 34 1.43 6.27 3.66
N LEU A 35 1.10 5.02 3.98
CA LEU A 35 2.01 4.16 4.74
C LEU A 35 3.29 3.86 3.97
N LEU A 36 3.26 3.72 2.64
CA LEU A 36 4.48 3.56 1.85
C LEU A 36 5.31 4.85 1.83
N LEU A 37 4.64 6.00 1.68
CA LEU A 37 5.29 7.32 1.71
C LEU A 37 6.02 7.54 3.05
N ALA A 38 5.37 7.20 4.16
CA ALA A 38 5.95 7.29 5.50
C ALA A 38 7.04 6.22 5.74
N GLY A 39 6.78 4.96 5.37
CA GLY A 39 7.65 3.81 5.56
C GLY A 39 9.00 3.90 4.84
N LEU A 40 9.05 4.65 3.73
CA LEU A 40 10.31 4.96 3.02
C LEU A 40 11.21 5.95 3.79
N ARG A 41 10.61 6.83 4.59
CA ARG A 41 11.29 7.88 5.38
C ARG A 41 11.71 7.39 6.76
N GLY A 42 10.91 6.54 7.39
CA GLY A 42 11.14 6.03 8.74
C GLY A 42 10.18 4.89 9.11
N PRO A 43 10.29 4.34 10.33
CA PRO A 43 9.31 3.39 10.84
C PRO A 43 7.90 3.98 10.80
N ALA A 44 6.93 3.23 10.28
CA ALA A 44 5.54 3.66 10.13
C ALA A 44 4.58 2.48 10.29
N GLY A 45 3.31 2.76 10.60
CA GLY A 45 2.30 1.71 10.69
C GLY A 45 0.94 2.23 11.11
N GLU A 46 -0.09 1.48 10.72
CA GLU A 46 -1.48 1.74 11.06
C GLU A 46 -2.22 0.41 11.11
N GLY A 47 -3.06 0.22 12.13
CA GLY A 47 -3.82 -1.02 12.31
C GLY A 47 -2.92 -2.27 12.25
N ASN A 48 -3.16 -3.09 11.23
CA ASN A 48 -2.50 -4.37 10.98
C ASN A 48 -1.21 -4.28 10.14
N VAL A 49 -0.80 -3.07 9.74
CA VAL A 49 0.33 -2.85 8.83
C VAL A 49 1.48 -2.19 9.58
N ARG A 50 2.69 -2.73 9.43
CA ARG A 50 3.93 -2.16 9.95
C ARG A 50 4.97 -2.10 8.84
N MET A 51 5.72 -1.01 8.81
CA MET A 51 6.82 -0.80 7.86
C MET A 51 8.04 -0.29 8.61
N ARG A 52 9.21 -0.86 8.29
CA ARG A 52 10.46 -0.45 8.92
C ARG A 52 11.60 -0.42 7.90
N PRO A 53 12.20 0.75 7.64
CA PRO A 53 13.41 0.81 6.85
C PRO A 53 14.60 0.27 7.64
N PHE A 54 15.54 -0.37 6.95
CA PHE A 54 16.80 -0.86 7.51
C PHE A 54 17.88 -0.90 6.44
N ARG A 55 19.13 -1.14 6.84
CA ARG A 55 20.21 -1.49 5.92
C ARG A 55 20.51 -2.98 6.06
N ASP A 56 20.63 -3.68 4.95
CA ASP A 56 21.04 -5.09 4.95
C ASP A 56 22.56 -5.24 5.18
N SER A 57 23.05 -6.47 5.16
CA SER A 57 24.47 -6.79 5.40
C SER A 57 25.43 -6.18 4.38
N VAL A 58 24.95 -5.79 3.20
CA VAL A 58 25.75 -5.13 2.16
C VAL A 58 25.52 -3.61 2.14
N GLY A 59 24.79 -3.08 3.11
CA GLY A 59 24.55 -1.65 3.30
C GLY A 59 23.42 -1.05 2.45
N LEU A 60 22.71 -1.87 1.67
CA LEU A 60 21.59 -1.41 0.83
C LEU A 60 20.38 -1.08 1.69
N ARG A 61 19.72 0.05 1.40
CA ARG A 61 18.49 0.44 2.10
C ARG A 61 17.35 -0.45 1.63
N ARG A 62 16.69 -1.10 2.58
CA ARG A 62 15.49 -1.92 2.37
C ARG A 62 14.36 -1.45 3.27
N VAL A 63 13.14 -1.81 2.90
CA VAL A 63 11.95 -1.62 3.74
C VAL A 63 11.35 -2.98 4.00
N HIS A 64 11.24 -3.34 5.28
CA HIS A 64 10.47 -4.50 5.71
C HIS A 64 9.01 -4.09 5.88
N ILE A 65 8.09 -4.87 5.33
CA ILE A 65 6.64 -4.62 5.39
C ILE A 65 6.00 -5.87 5.97
N GLU A 66 5.28 -5.71 7.08
CA GLU A 66 4.54 -6.76 7.78
C GLU A 66 3.05 -6.43 7.79
N LEU A 67 2.22 -7.43 7.49
CA LEU A 67 0.77 -7.36 7.55
C LEU A 67 0.24 -8.55 8.34
N ARG A 68 -0.49 -8.26 9.43
CA ARG A 68 -0.90 -9.26 10.43
C ARG A 68 -2.38 -9.11 10.75
N ALA A 69 -3.16 -10.15 10.49
CA ALA A 69 -4.55 -10.28 10.91
C ALA A 69 -4.78 -11.72 11.42
N PRO A 70 -5.83 -11.97 12.22
CA PRO A 70 -6.17 -13.33 12.62
C PRO A 70 -6.29 -14.27 11.42
N GLY A 71 -5.48 -15.32 11.39
CA GLY A 71 -5.45 -16.30 10.29
C GLY A 71 -4.73 -15.85 9.01
N SER A 72 -4.12 -14.65 8.98
CA SER A 72 -3.32 -14.18 7.84
C SER A 72 -2.13 -13.35 8.28
N GLU A 73 -0.94 -13.86 8.04
CA GLU A 73 0.31 -13.15 8.27
C GLU A 73 1.15 -13.18 6.99
N CYS A 74 1.56 -12.01 6.53
CA CYS A 74 2.38 -11.86 5.35
C CYS A 74 3.46 -10.83 5.62
N ALA A 75 4.67 -11.12 5.18
CA ALA A 75 5.77 -10.18 5.23
C ALA A 75 6.56 -10.22 3.93
N LEU A 76 7.10 -9.08 3.54
CA LEU A 76 8.06 -8.98 2.45
C LEU A 76 9.12 -7.93 2.78
N THR A 77 10.21 -8.00 2.04
CA THR A 77 11.26 -6.98 2.06
C THR A 77 11.46 -6.51 0.64
N ALA A 78 11.41 -5.18 0.45
CA ALA A 78 11.67 -4.54 -0.83
C ALA A 78 12.93 -3.68 -0.74
N GLU A 79 13.61 -3.49 -1.86
CA GLU A 79 14.63 -2.45 -1.96
C GLU A 79 13.96 -1.08 -1.90
N ALA A 80 14.54 -0.17 -1.11
CA ALA A 80 13.93 1.14 -0.88
C ALA A 80 13.88 1.98 -2.16
N THR A 81 14.81 1.76 -3.09
CA THR A 81 14.87 2.42 -4.41
C THR A 81 13.70 2.03 -5.30
N ASP A 82 13.43 0.73 -5.43
CA ASP A 82 12.32 0.22 -6.25
C ASP A 82 10.98 0.65 -5.68
N LEU A 83 10.83 0.55 -4.35
CA LEU A 83 9.61 0.97 -3.68
C LEU A 83 9.40 2.49 -3.80
N ALA A 84 10.46 3.29 -3.72
CA ALA A 84 10.39 4.73 -3.91
C ALA A 84 10.02 5.12 -5.34
N ALA A 85 10.59 4.44 -6.35
CA ALA A 85 10.23 4.65 -7.75
C ALA A 85 8.76 4.33 -8.01
N TRP A 86 8.26 3.21 -7.45
CA TRP A 86 6.85 2.83 -7.55
C TRP A 86 5.94 3.85 -6.88
N VAL A 87 6.25 4.29 -5.65
CA VAL A 87 5.47 5.32 -4.93
C VAL A 87 5.46 6.65 -5.69
N ARG A 88 6.58 7.04 -6.31
CA ARG A 88 6.64 8.23 -7.17
C ARG A 88 5.68 8.11 -8.35
N ALA A 89 5.67 6.98 -9.05
CA ALA A 89 4.73 6.75 -10.15
C ALA A 89 3.26 6.86 -9.68
N THR A 90 2.91 6.38 -8.47
CA THR A 90 1.56 6.58 -7.93
C THR A 90 1.23 8.05 -7.65
N SER A 91 2.23 8.83 -7.23
CA SER A 91 2.10 10.28 -6.98
C SER A 91 1.96 11.08 -8.27
N GLU A 92 2.52 10.59 -9.38
CA GLU A 92 2.33 11.19 -10.70
C GLU A 92 0.92 10.94 -11.25
N VAL A 93 0.33 9.77 -10.96
CA VAL A 93 -1.05 9.45 -11.35
C VAL A 93 -2.07 10.23 -10.51
N VAL A 94 -1.86 10.32 -9.19
CA VAL A 94 -2.66 11.15 -8.29
C VAL A 94 -1.73 11.84 -7.29
N PRO A 95 -1.49 13.15 -7.41
CA PRO A 95 -0.65 13.87 -6.46
C PRO A 95 -1.20 13.77 -5.02
N PRO A 96 -0.36 13.60 -3.99
CA PRO A 96 -0.80 13.70 -2.61
C PRO A 96 -1.52 15.03 -2.34
N GLY A 97 -2.65 14.98 -1.63
CA GLY A 97 -3.55 16.11 -1.39
C GLY A 97 -4.56 16.36 -2.52
N GLN A 98 -4.45 15.67 -3.66
CA GLN A 98 -5.42 15.77 -4.78
C GLN A 98 -6.33 14.55 -4.91
N GLU A 99 -6.25 13.59 -3.99
CA GLU A 99 -7.03 12.35 -4.02
C GLU A 99 -8.54 12.60 -4.13
N GLY A 100 -9.04 13.64 -3.46
CA GLY A 100 -10.46 14.01 -3.48
C GLY A 100 -10.99 14.32 -4.89
N ARG A 101 -10.14 14.75 -5.83
CA ARG A 101 -10.54 14.98 -7.23
C ARG A 101 -10.85 13.71 -7.99
N HIS A 102 -10.35 12.57 -7.51
CA HIS A 102 -10.54 11.26 -8.13
C HIS A 102 -11.60 10.42 -7.40
N LEU A 103 -12.18 10.95 -6.33
CA LEU A 103 -13.32 10.37 -5.64
C LEU A 103 -14.59 11.11 -6.05
N ASP A 104 -15.54 10.40 -6.64
CA ASP A 104 -16.91 10.89 -6.75
C ASP A 104 -17.61 10.71 -5.40
N LEU A 105 -17.27 11.59 -4.45
CA LEU A 105 -17.75 11.52 -3.08
C LEU A 105 -19.27 11.72 -3.03
N ASP A 106 -19.82 12.54 -3.92
CA ASP A 106 -21.25 12.80 -4.00
C ASP A 106 -22.01 11.55 -4.43
N ALA A 107 -21.54 10.83 -5.46
CA ALA A 107 -22.13 9.55 -5.84
C ALA A 107 -22.00 8.48 -4.74
N HIS A 108 -20.89 8.48 -3.99
CA HIS A 108 -20.69 7.54 -2.89
C HIS A 108 -21.64 7.81 -1.71
N LEU A 109 -21.80 9.08 -1.33
CA LEU A 109 -22.73 9.51 -0.29
C LEU A 109 -24.18 9.24 -0.69
N ALA A 110 -24.54 9.53 -1.95
CA ALA A 110 -25.88 9.25 -2.46
C ALA A 110 -26.24 7.76 -2.33
N ARG A 111 -25.31 6.84 -2.61
CA ARG A 111 -25.52 5.39 -2.40
C ARG A 111 -25.71 5.03 -0.92
N LEU A 112 -24.89 5.56 -0.03
CA LEU A 112 -25.00 5.31 1.40
C LEU A 112 -26.33 5.78 2.00
N PHE A 113 -26.89 6.87 1.49
CA PHE A 113 -28.20 7.37 1.91
C PHE A 113 -29.36 6.64 1.22
N ALA A 114 -29.17 6.14 -0.01
CA ALA A 114 -30.15 5.32 -0.71
C ALA A 114 -30.30 3.91 -0.11
N GLU A 115 -29.24 3.35 0.47
CA GLU A 115 -29.26 2.03 1.13
C GLU A 115 -29.87 2.06 2.55
N ARG A 116 -30.25 3.24 3.05
CA ARG A 116 -30.76 3.46 4.41
C ARG A 116 -32.23 3.88 4.48
N ASN A 117 -32.98 3.70 3.38
CA ASN A 117 -34.39 4.03 3.26
C ASN A 117 -35.18 2.84 2.69
#